data_AF-A0A3A8KQI3-F1
#
_entry.id   AF-A0A3A8KQI3-F1
#
_cell.length_a   1.000
_cell.length_b   1.000
_cell.length_c   1.000
_cell.angle_alpha   90.00
_cell.angle_beta   90.00
_cell.angle_gamma   90.00
#
_symmetry.space_group_name_H-M   'P 1'
#
loop_
_entity.id
_entity.type
_entity.pdbx_description
1 polymer ?
#
loop_
_entity_poly.entity_id
_entity_poly.type
_entity_poly.pdbx_seq_one_letter_code
_entity_poly.pdbx_strand_id
1 'polypeptide(L)'
;MDQNPAVATAVAVGERNPADTAVISIPHTVNSRLVFLTGALPLVVLATSWFVAPGWSYVATTGALAMFLFVLGQTISGTPFGVLVNERNLMSLSRVQAVMWTVLVMGGYLTMAISRVKAGTPNSVDITIPQELWLAMGISTTSLLGTPLILSGKRTRTPDEKLVRNTSAQLSEDMQDIAQNRHGTLYANKSLQDARVADLFQGDEVGNTAYVDLAKVQMFYFTLIAGVSYFVDVAMAVMAGKTGSLPPLSQGFVALLAISHGGYLLGKAGDHSNSKPAA
;
A
#
# COMPACT_ATOMS: atom_id res chain seq x y z
N MET A 1 -9.24 -22.80 -62.35
CA MET A 1 -8.13 -21.81 -62.23
C MET A 1 -8.78 -20.44 -62.18
N ASP A 2 -8.16 -19.51 -61.45
CA ASP A 2 -8.55 -18.10 -61.21
C ASP A 2 -9.45 -17.90 -59.98
N GLN A 3 -8.89 -17.96 -58.76
CA GLN A 3 -8.20 -16.89 -58.01
C GLN A 3 -9.13 -15.76 -57.50
N ASN A 4 -9.47 -15.89 -56.21
CA ASN A 4 -10.10 -14.90 -55.36
C ASN A 4 -9.03 -13.91 -54.85
N PRO A 5 -9.13 -12.59 -55.04
CA PRO A 5 -8.13 -11.66 -54.52
C PRO A 5 -8.32 -11.42 -53.02
N ALA A 6 -7.27 -11.71 -52.26
CA ALA A 6 -7.15 -11.39 -50.84
C ALA A 6 -7.02 -9.87 -50.64
N VAL A 7 -7.90 -9.30 -49.81
CA VAL A 7 -7.76 -7.93 -49.31
C VAL A 7 -6.77 -7.95 -48.14
N ALA A 8 -5.52 -7.55 -48.41
CA ALA A 8 -4.51 -7.31 -47.39
C ALA A 8 -4.54 -5.83 -46.98
N THR A 9 -5.14 -5.54 -45.83
CA THR A 9 -5.06 -4.21 -45.20
C THR A 9 -3.75 -4.12 -44.44
N ALA A 10 -2.71 -3.61 -45.08
CA ALA A 10 -1.47 -3.25 -44.42
C ALA A 10 -1.70 -1.98 -43.57
N VAL A 11 -1.79 -2.14 -42.25
CA VAL A 11 -1.66 -1.02 -41.31
C VAL A 11 -0.17 -0.73 -41.18
N ALA A 12 0.26 0.42 -41.70
CA ALA A 12 1.62 0.92 -41.54
C ALA A 12 1.92 1.13 -40.05
N VAL A 13 2.77 0.28 -39.49
CA VAL A 13 3.38 0.48 -38.17
C VAL A 13 4.44 1.56 -38.37
N GLY A 14 4.16 2.77 -37.89
CA GLY A 14 5.14 3.86 -37.87
C GLY A 14 6.38 3.43 -37.09
N GLU A 15 7.54 3.55 -37.74
CA GLU A 15 8.84 3.32 -37.13
C GLU A 15 9.00 4.24 -35.91
N ARG A 16 9.13 3.65 -34.72
CA ARG A 16 9.43 4.40 -33.50
C ARG A 16 10.87 4.90 -33.58
N ASN A 17 11.04 6.20 -33.38
CA ASN A 17 12.33 6.86 -33.27
C ASN A 17 13.14 6.21 -32.12
N PRO A 18 14.35 5.67 -32.36
CA PRO A 18 15.16 4.98 -31.35
C PRO A 18 15.60 5.88 -30.18
N ALA A 19 15.40 7.21 -30.27
CA ALA A 19 15.70 8.16 -29.20
C ALA A 19 14.71 8.14 -28.01
N ASP A 20 13.53 7.51 -28.13
CA ASP A 20 12.49 7.48 -27.08
C ASP A 20 12.63 6.34 -26.06
N THR A 21 13.74 5.60 -26.13
CA THR A 21 14.09 4.54 -25.16
C THR A 21 15.28 4.94 -24.31
N ALA A 22 15.32 6.20 -23.85
CA ALA A 22 16.08 6.52 -22.66
C ALA A 22 15.40 5.81 -21.47
N VAL A 23 15.68 4.52 -21.34
CA VAL A 23 15.56 3.78 -20.09
C VAL A 23 16.32 4.63 -19.09
N ILE A 24 15.59 5.37 -18.26
CA ILE A 24 16.17 6.12 -17.15
C ILE A 24 16.88 5.06 -16.32
N SER A 25 18.19 4.98 -16.49
CA SER A 25 19.04 4.08 -15.73
C SER A 25 18.88 4.49 -14.28
N ILE A 26 18.18 3.68 -13.50
CA ILE A 26 18.14 3.82 -12.05
C ILE A 26 19.60 3.85 -11.61
N PRO A 27 20.09 4.93 -10.99
CA PRO A 27 21.50 5.01 -10.63
C PRO A 27 21.86 3.82 -9.74
N HIS A 28 22.62 2.86 -10.29
CA HIS A 28 23.03 1.61 -9.65
C HIS A 28 24.04 1.80 -8.51
N THR A 29 24.17 3.01 -7.99
CA THR A 29 25.15 3.37 -6.97
C THR A 29 24.50 4.14 -5.82
N VAL A 30 23.68 3.44 -5.03
CA VAL A 30 23.31 3.92 -3.69
C VAL A 30 23.47 2.77 -2.67
N ASN A 31 24.57 2.86 -1.92
CA ASN A 31 24.93 2.11 -0.72
C ASN A 31 24.93 0.57 -0.80
N SER A 32 26.12 -0.01 -1.04
CA SER A 32 26.44 -1.41 -0.71
C SER A 32 25.95 -1.82 0.68
N ARG A 33 25.94 -0.87 1.64
CA ARG A 33 25.36 -1.04 2.98
C ARG A 33 23.85 -1.34 2.97
N LEU A 34 23.06 -0.64 2.16
CA LEU A 34 21.61 -0.86 2.07
C LEU A 34 21.30 -2.20 1.41
N VAL A 35 22.03 -2.56 0.35
CA VAL A 35 21.91 -3.88 -0.30
C VAL A 35 22.25 -5.01 0.68
N PHE A 36 23.34 -4.85 1.45
CA PHE A 36 23.71 -5.78 2.50
C PHE A 36 22.63 -5.88 3.60
N LEU A 37 22.11 -4.73 4.06
CA LEU A 37 21.05 -4.70 5.06
C LEU A 37 19.76 -5.37 4.57
N THR A 38 19.38 -5.18 3.31
CA THR A 38 18.22 -5.88 2.71
C THR A 38 18.42 -7.40 2.72
N GLY A 39 19.65 -7.89 2.52
CA GLY A 39 19.97 -9.32 2.63
C GLY A 39 20.05 -9.83 4.09
N ALA A 40 20.55 -9.01 5.02
CA ALA A 40 20.77 -9.40 6.41
C ALA A 40 19.50 -9.33 7.28
N LEU A 41 18.61 -8.36 7.03
CA LEU A 41 17.42 -8.14 7.85
C LEU A 41 16.44 -9.32 7.91
N PRO A 42 16.19 -10.09 6.84
CA PRO A 42 15.43 -11.33 6.93
C PRO A 42 16.01 -12.33 7.94
N LEU A 43 17.36 -12.42 8.03
CA LEU A 43 18.03 -13.24 9.04
C LEU A 43 17.85 -12.67 10.45
N VAL A 44 17.86 -11.34 10.58
CA VAL A 44 17.55 -10.68 11.86
C VAL A 44 16.12 -10.98 12.31
N VAL A 45 15.14 -10.97 11.40
CA VAL A 45 13.75 -11.35 11.71
C VAL A 45 13.70 -12.78 12.28
N LEU A 46 14.34 -13.74 11.61
CA LEU A 46 14.42 -15.13 12.11
C LEU A 46 15.15 -15.22 13.46
N ALA A 47 16.27 -14.51 13.60
CA ALA A 47 17.05 -14.49 14.84
C ALA A 47 16.23 -13.91 16.00
N THR A 48 15.43 -12.86 15.77
CA THR A 48 14.56 -12.30 16.80
C THR A 48 13.50 -13.30 17.26
N SER A 49 12.92 -14.08 16.36
CA SER A 49 11.95 -15.12 16.75
C SER A 49 12.61 -16.27 17.52
N TRP A 50 13.87 -16.59 17.23
CA TRP A 50 14.58 -17.73 17.83
C TRP A 50 15.22 -17.40 19.18
N PHE A 51 15.99 -16.31 19.25
CA PHE A 51 16.89 -16.02 20.37
C PHE A 51 16.29 -15.07 21.41
N VAL A 52 15.30 -14.25 21.05
CA VAL A 52 14.65 -13.35 22.01
C VAL A 52 13.77 -14.16 22.96
N ALA A 53 13.71 -13.71 24.22
CA ALA A 53 12.88 -14.33 25.23
C ALA A 53 11.42 -14.42 24.77
N PRO A 54 10.67 -15.50 25.09
CA PRO A 54 9.33 -15.73 24.55
C PRO A 54 8.34 -14.57 24.73
N GLY A 55 8.46 -13.77 25.80
CA GLY A 55 7.56 -12.63 26.01
C GLY A 55 7.84 -11.40 25.13
N TRP A 56 9.05 -11.30 24.56
CA TRP A 56 9.47 -10.16 23.73
C TRP A 56 9.72 -10.56 22.27
N SER A 57 9.74 -11.85 21.96
CA SER A 57 10.07 -12.36 20.62
C SER A 57 9.10 -11.85 19.56
N TYR A 58 7.80 -11.73 19.87
CA TYR A 58 6.82 -11.18 18.94
C TYR A 58 7.11 -9.72 18.62
N VAL A 59 7.27 -8.89 19.65
CA VAL A 59 7.56 -7.44 19.51
C VAL A 59 8.85 -7.22 18.71
N ALA A 60 9.90 -7.99 19.03
CA ALA A 60 11.17 -7.91 18.32
C ALA A 60 11.03 -8.35 16.84
N THR A 61 10.29 -9.43 16.58
CA THR A 61 10.06 -9.96 15.24
C THR A 61 9.27 -8.98 14.37
N THR A 62 8.17 -8.43 14.90
CA THR A 62 7.38 -7.42 14.17
C THR A 62 8.17 -6.14 13.94
N GLY A 63 8.99 -5.72 14.91
CA GLY A 63 9.86 -4.54 14.77
C GLY A 63 10.92 -4.74 13.70
N ALA A 64 11.58 -5.90 13.69
CA ALA A 64 12.56 -6.26 12.67
C ALA A 64 11.93 -6.35 11.27
N LEU A 65 10.70 -6.89 11.17
CA LEU A 65 9.98 -6.99 9.90
C LEU A 65 9.54 -5.61 9.37
N ALA A 66 9.07 -4.72 10.26
CA ALA A 66 8.78 -3.33 9.88
C ALA A 66 10.06 -2.59 9.42
N MET A 67 11.17 -2.76 10.14
CA MET A 67 12.46 -2.20 9.75
C MET A 67 12.92 -2.73 8.39
N PHE A 68 12.75 -4.02 8.11
CA PHE A 68 13.02 -4.60 6.80
C PHE A 68 12.24 -3.89 5.69
N LEU A 69 10.94 -3.65 5.87
CA LEU A 69 10.11 -2.97 4.87
C LEU A 69 10.52 -1.50 4.67
N PHE A 70 10.91 -0.78 5.72
CA PHE A 70 11.40 0.59 5.59
C PHE A 70 12.77 0.67 4.91
N VAL A 71 13.67 -0.26 5.21
CA VAL A 71 14.96 -0.36 4.50
C VAL A 71 14.72 -0.71 3.03
N LEU A 72 13.80 -1.62 2.74
CA LEU A 72 13.41 -1.94 1.36
C LEU A 72 12.86 -0.70 0.63
N GLY A 73 12.02 0.09 1.29
CA GLY A 73 11.54 1.38 0.79
C GLY A 73 12.68 2.36 0.49
N GLN A 74 13.64 2.49 1.42
CA GLN A 74 14.81 3.34 1.22
C GLN A 74 15.69 2.87 0.06
N THR A 75 15.91 1.56 -0.07
CA THR A 75 16.75 0.98 -1.12
C THR A 75 16.13 1.14 -2.51
N ILE A 76 14.81 0.95 -2.64
CA ILE A 76 14.13 0.98 -3.95
C ILE A 76 13.71 2.41 -4.32
N SER A 77 13.13 3.16 -3.38
CA SER A 77 12.48 4.46 -3.65
C SER A 77 13.29 5.66 -3.17
N GLY A 78 14.42 5.45 -2.48
CA GLY A 78 15.26 6.52 -1.92
C GLY A 78 14.70 7.20 -0.67
N THR A 79 13.56 6.75 -0.14
CA THR A 79 12.91 7.25 1.07
C THR A 79 12.40 6.08 1.92
N PRO A 80 12.51 6.11 3.26
CA PRO A 80 12.12 4.96 4.08
C PRO A 80 10.61 4.70 4.03
N PHE A 81 9.81 5.73 3.73
CA PHE A 81 8.38 5.61 3.55
C PHE A 81 7.97 5.19 2.13
N GLY A 82 8.93 4.91 1.25
CA GLY A 82 8.67 4.60 -0.16
C GLY A 82 7.69 3.45 -0.39
N VAL A 83 7.65 2.48 0.53
CA VAL A 83 6.69 1.36 0.47
C VAL A 83 5.22 1.82 0.65
N LEU A 84 5.01 2.96 1.30
CA LEU A 84 3.71 3.57 1.56
C LEU A 84 3.27 4.51 0.43
N VAL A 85 4.18 4.86 -0.47
CA VAL A 85 3.94 5.79 -1.58
C VAL A 85 3.38 5.02 -2.78
N ASN A 86 2.40 5.62 -3.46
CA ASN A 86 1.78 5.06 -4.66
C ASN A 86 2.40 5.61 -5.95
N GLU A 87 1.87 5.18 -7.10
CA GLU A 87 2.31 5.60 -8.43
C GLU A 87 2.05 7.07 -8.77
N ARG A 88 1.34 7.81 -7.92
CA ARG A 88 1.10 9.26 -8.00
C ARG A 88 1.98 10.05 -7.05
N ASN A 89 3.01 9.41 -6.47
CA ASN A 89 3.90 9.99 -5.48
C ASN A 89 3.19 10.48 -4.20
N LEU A 90 2.02 9.91 -3.88
CA LEU A 90 1.25 10.22 -2.67
C LEU A 90 1.33 9.07 -1.67
N MET A 91 1.41 9.36 -0.37
CA MET A 91 1.21 8.31 0.64
C MET A 91 -0.20 7.75 0.56
N SER A 92 -0.34 6.43 0.71
CA SER A 92 -1.61 5.73 0.54
C SER A 92 -2.03 4.96 1.79
N LEU A 93 -3.25 5.23 2.25
CA LEU A 93 -3.83 4.54 3.40
C LEU A 93 -3.97 3.03 3.19
N SER A 94 -4.30 2.58 1.97
CA SER A 94 -4.39 1.15 1.67
C SER A 94 -3.01 0.46 1.71
N ARG A 95 -1.93 1.16 1.34
CA ARG A 95 -0.56 0.64 1.50
C ARG A 95 -0.15 0.58 2.97
N VAL A 96 -0.51 1.58 3.77
CA VAL A 96 -0.30 1.56 5.23
C VAL A 96 -1.01 0.36 5.86
N GLN A 97 -2.28 0.11 5.51
CA GLN A 97 -3.03 -1.07 5.95
C GLN A 97 -2.35 -2.38 5.56
N ALA A 98 -1.95 -2.50 4.29
CA ALA A 98 -1.29 -3.71 3.80
C ALA A 98 0.02 -3.98 4.55
N VAL A 99 0.85 -2.96 4.76
CA VAL A 99 2.10 -3.06 5.53
C VAL A 99 1.81 -3.46 6.98
N MET A 100 0.85 -2.80 7.63
CA MET A 100 0.47 -3.10 9.00
C MET A 100 0.03 -4.57 9.15
N TRP A 101 -0.93 -5.03 8.35
CA TRP A 101 -1.40 -6.41 8.42
C TRP A 101 -0.31 -7.42 8.06
N THR A 102 0.54 -7.11 7.08
CA THR A 102 1.70 -7.95 6.76
C THR A 102 2.60 -8.12 7.97
N VAL A 103 2.97 -7.01 8.63
CA VAL A 103 3.86 -7.06 9.79
C VAL A 103 3.22 -7.82 10.95
N LEU A 104 1.97 -7.53 11.29
CA LEU A 104 1.29 -8.10 12.45
C LEU A 104 1.03 -9.60 12.30
N VAL A 105 0.51 -10.01 11.14
CA VAL A 105 0.13 -11.41 10.88
C VAL A 105 1.35 -12.27 10.62
N MET A 106 2.28 -11.81 9.76
CA MET A 106 3.49 -12.60 9.46
C MET A 106 4.42 -12.66 10.67
N GLY A 107 4.58 -11.56 11.41
CA GLY A 107 5.35 -11.57 12.65
C GLY A 107 4.75 -12.51 13.70
N GLY A 108 3.41 -12.56 13.80
CA GLY A 108 2.70 -13.41 14.76
C GLY A 108 2.83 -14.88 14.40
N TYR A 109 2.54 -15.21 13.14
CA TYR A 109 2.66 -16.55 12.60
C TYR A 109 4.09 -17.09 12.77
N LEU A 110 5.10 -16.32 12.36
CA LEU A 110 6.51 -16.73 12.48
C LEU A 110 6.91 -16.96 13.94
N THR A 111 6.55 -16.04 14.84
CA THR A 111 6.89 -16.15 16.27
C THR A 111 6.24 -17.40 16.89
N MET A 112 4.96 -17.65 16.60
CA MET A 112 4.25 -18.83 17.08
C MET A 112 4.85 -20.12 16.51
N ALA A 113 5.19 -20.16 15.21
CA ALA A 113 5.78 -21.33 14.57
C ALA A 113 7.14 -21.68 15.18
N ILE A 114 8.02 -20.69 15.36
CA ILE A 114 9.33 -20.89 15.98
C ILE A 114 9.20 -21.33 17.44
N SER A 115 8.24 -20.76 18.18
CA SER A 115 7.94 -21.20 19.55
C SER A 115 7.51 -22.67 19.61
N ARG A 116 6.66 -23.12 18.69
CA ARG A 116 6.24 -24.53 18.55
C ARG A 116 7.39 -25.46 18.18
N VAL A 117 8.28 -25.02 17.28
CA VAL A 117 9.49 -25.76 16.91
C VAL A 117 10.39 -25.94 18.15
N LYS A 118 10.64 -24.86 18.90
CA LYS A 118 11.46 -24.90 20.13
C LYS A 118 10.85 -25.79 21.21
N ALA A 119 9.53 -25.87 21.27
CA ALA A 119 8.79 -26.74 22.19
C ALA A 119 8.70 -28.20 21.71
N GLY A 120 9.24 -28.55 20.54
CA GLY A 120 9.14 -29.91 19.98
C GLY A 120 7.71 -30.31 19.62
N THR A 121 6.83 -29.34 19.36
CA THR A 121 5.42 -29.62 19.04
C THR A 121 5.32 -30.23 17.63
N PRO A 122 4.69 -31.41 17.45
CA PRO A 122 4.42 -31.98 16.13
C PRO A 122 3.64 -31.00 15.26
N ASN A 123 3.86 -31.02 13.94
CA ASN A 123 3.21 -30.10 12.99
C ASN A 123 3.36 -28.62 13.44
N SER A 124 4.60 -28.17 13.65
CA SER A 124 4.86 -26.85 14.25
C SER A 124 4.34 -25.66 13.43
N VAL A 125 4.13 -25.85 12.12
CA VAL A 125 3.59 -24.84 11.19
C VAL A 125 2.05 -24.86 11.09
N ASP A 126 1.41 -25.86 11.69
CA ASP A 126 -0.05 -25.98 11.73
C ASP A 126 -0.61 -25.04 12.80
N ILE A 127 -0.74 -23.76 12.43
CA ILE A 127 -1.26 -22.67 13.26
C ILE A 127 -2.56 -22.20 12.62
N THR A 128 -3.65 -22.33 13.35
CA THR A 128 -4.97 -21.93 12.85
C THR A 128 -5.06 -20.42 12.66
N ILE A 129 -5.47 -20.00 11.48
CA ILE A 129 -5.76 -18.59 11.15
C ILE A 129 -7.29 -18.42 11.13
N PRO A 130 -7.88 -17.67 12.08
CA PRO A 130 -9.33 -17.47 12.15
C PRO A 130 -9.91 -16.83 10.88
N GLN A 131 -11.15 -17.18 10.53
CA GLN A 131 -11.83 -16.66 9.35
C GLN A 131 -11.97 -15.14 9.38
N GLU A 132 -12.21 -14.57 10.55
CA GLU A 132 -12.35 -13.13 10.76
C GLU A 132 -11.07 -12.36 10.37
N LEU A 133 -9.91 -12.96 10.61
CA LEU A 133 -8.63 -12.39 10.21
C LEU A 133 -8.42 -12.48 8.70
N TRP A 134 -8.78 -13.60 8.08
CA TRP A 134 -8.79 -13.73 6.61
C TRP A 134 -9.66 -12.67 5.96
N LEU A 135 -10.85 -12.44 6.51
CA LEU A 135 -11.78 -11.42 6.02
C LEU A 135 -11.19 -10.02 6.16
N ALA A 136 -10.62 -9.67 7.33
CA ALA A 136 -9.98 -8.36 7.54
C ALA A 136 -8.82 -8.10 6.56
N MET A 137 -7.96 -9.11 6.33
CA MET A 137 -6.88 -9.04 5.35
C MET A 137 -7.41 -8.96 3.91
N GLY A 138 -8.45 -9.72 3.58
CA GLY A 138 -9.08 -9.71 2.26
C GLY A 138 -9.71 -8.36 1.92
N ILE A 139 -10.41 -7.74 2.88
CA ILE A 139 -10.98 -6.39 2.76
C ILE A 139 -9.87 -5.34 2.50
N SER A 140 -8.76 -5.44 3.24
CA SER A 140 -7.60 -4.56 3.06
C SER A 140 -6.95 -4.73 1.68
N THR A 141 -6.76 -5.98 1.25
CA THR A 141 -6.20 -6.33 -0.06
C THR A 141 -7.10 -5.85 -1.21
N THR A 142 -8.41 -6.00 -1.05
CA THR A 142 -9.40 -5.50 -2.02
C THR A 142 -9.30 -4.00 -2.19
N SER A 143 -9.03 -3.25 -1.12
CA SER A 143 -8.87 -1.79 -1.21
C SER A 143 -7.54 -1.37 -1.82
N LEU A 144 -6.47 -2.12 -1.55
CA LEU A 144 -5.16 -1.93 -2.15
C LEU A 144 -5.21 -2.09 -3.68
N LEU A 145 -5.86 -3.16 -4.16
CA LEU A 145 -5.97 -3.47 -5.59
C LEU A 145 -7.13 -2.73 -6.28
N GLY A 146 -8.23 -2.49 -5.55
CA GLY A 146 -9.43 -1.84 -6.07
C GLY A 146 -9.27 -0.34 -6.29
N THR A 147 -8.48 0.34 -5.44
CA THR A 147 -8.26 1.79 -5.56
C THR A 147 -7.68 2.17 -6.93
N PRO A 148 -6.56 1.60 -7.41
CA PRO A 148 -6.05 1.90 -8.74
C PRO A 148 -7.04 1.61 -9.88
N LEU A 149 -7.85 0.54 -9.76
CA LEU A 149 -8.85 0.18 -10.76
C LEU A 149 -9.97 1.22 -10.84
N ILE A 150 -10.51 1.65 -9.71
CA ILE A 150 -11.54 2.71 -9.65
C ILE A 150 -11.00 4.02 -10.21
N LEU A 151 -9.75 4.37 -9.87
CA LEU A 151 -9.14 5.63 -10.30
C LEU A 151 -8.67 5.60 -11.75
N SER A 152 -8.50 4.43 -12.38
CA SER A 152 -7.99 4.31 -13.76
C SER A 152 -8.83 5.08 -14.78
N GLY A 153 -10.17 5.01 -14.67
CA GLY A 153 -11.09 5.73 -15.54
C GLY A 153 -11.06 7.26 -15.39
N LYS A 154 -10.43 7.77 -14.32
CA LYS A 154 -10.25 9.20 -14.07
C LYS A 154 -8.96 9.75 -14.69
N ARG A 155 -8.02 8.87 -15.08
CA ARG A 155 -6.75 9.25 -15.72
C ARG A 155 -6.95 9.81 -17.14
N THR A 156 -8.07 9.48 -17.78
CA THR A 156 -8.42 9.92 -19.14
C THR A 156 -9.33 11.15 -19.18
N ARG A 157 -9.61 11.75 -18.02
CA ARG A 157 -10.49 12.92 -17.92
C ARG A 157 -9.72 14.19 -17.65
N THR A 158 -10.31 15.32 -18.04
CA THR A 158 -9.76 16.65 -17.76
C THR A 158 -10.53 17.32 -16.62
N PRO A 159 -9.83 17.83 -15.58
CA PRO A 159 -10.46 18.60 -14.52
C PRO A 159 -10.87 19.99 -15.01
N ASP A 160 -11.86 20.60 -14.36
CA ASP A 160 -12.21 22.01 -14.59
C ASP A 160 -11.01 22.92 -14.24
N GLU A 161 -10.63 23.81 -15.16
CA GLU A 161 -9.53 24.78 -14.97
C GLU A 161 -9.72 25.66 -13.72
N LYS A 162 -10.98 25.96 -13.36
CA LYS A 162 -11.28 26.72 -12.14
C LYS A 162 -10.86 25.95 -10.90
N LEU A 163 -11.06 24.62 -10.89
CA LEU A 163 -10.65 23.78 -9.76
C LEU A 163 -9.13 23.67 -9.70
N VAL A 164 -8.45 23.51 -10.84
CA VAL A 164 -6.97 23.54 -10.89
C VAL A 164 -6.42 24.84 -10.29
N ARG A 165 -7.00 25.99 -10.65
CA ARG A 165 -6.61 27.30 -10.12
C ARG A 165 -6.87 27.43 -8.61
N ASN A 166 -8.03 26.97 -8.15
CA ASN A 166 -8.38 27.00 -6.73
C ASN A 166 -7.42 26.14 -5.90
N THR A 167 -7.11 24.94 -6.38
CA THR A 167 -6.19 24.01 -5.72
C THR A 167 -4.77 24.57 -5.67
N SER A 168 -4.30 25.18 -6.77
CA SER A 168 -3.01 25.91 -6.79
C SER A 168 -2.94 26.97 -5.69
N ALA A 169 -3.99 27.78 -5.54
CA ALA A 169 -4.06 28.80 -4.49
C ALA A 169 -4.11 28.20 -3.08
N GLN A 170 -4.89 27.13 -2.87
CA GLN A 170 -5.06 26.50 -1.56
C GLN A 170 -3.83 25.74 -1.08
N LEU A 171 -3.13 25.06 -1.99
CA LEU A 171 -1.92 24.31 -1.69
C LEU A 171 -0.65 25.18 -1.74
N SER A 172 -0.75 26.42 -2.24
CA SER A 172 0.40 27.28 -2.52
C SER A 172 1.40 26.62 -3.48
N GLU A 173 0.88 25.96 -4.50
CA GLU A 173 1.64 25.25 -5.53
C GLU A 173 1.42 25.90 -6.90
N ASP A 174 2.43 25.86 -7.78
CA ASP A 174 2.29 26.43 -9.12
C ASP A 174 1.22 25.68 -9.95
N MET A 175 0.40 26.43 -10.67
CA MET A 175 -0.66 25.86 -11.50
C MET A 175 -0.11 24.95 -12.61
N GLN A 176 1.06 25.29 -13.18
CA GLN A 176 1.74 24.48 -14.18
C GLN A 176 2.24 23.18 -13.58
N ASP A 177 2.77 23.21 -12.35
CA ASP A 177 3.21 22.02 -11.65
C ASP A 177 2.07 21.04 -11.43
N ILE A 178 0.92 21.51 -10.94
CA ILE A 178 -0.28 20.68 -10.78
C ILE A 178 -0.72 20.12 -12.14
N ALA A 179 -0.73 20.96 -13.18
CA ALA A 179 -1.18 20.56 -14.52
C ALA A 179 -0.27 19.54 -15.20
N GLN A 180 1.04 19.58 -14.95
CA GLN A 180 2.03 18.67 -15.53
C GLN A 180 2.08 17.32 -14.81
N ASN A 181 1.93 17.31 -13.48
CA ASN A 181 2.10 16.10 -12.68
C ASN A 181 0.79 15.31 -12.50
N ARG A 182 -0.38 15.95 -12.61
CA ARG A 182 -1.68 15.26 -12.45
C ARG A 182 -1.84 14.11 -13.44
N HIS A 183 -2.52 13.05 -13.00
CA HIS A 183 -2.89 11.93 -13.87
C HIS A 183 -4.39 12.04 -14.19
N GLY A 184 -4.73 12.76 -15.26
CA GLY A 184 -6.12 13.11 -15.57
C GLY A 184 -6.68 14.06 -14.51
N THR A 185 -7.78 13.70 -13.85
CA THR A 185 -8.36 14.51 -12.75
C THR A 185 -7.68 14.25 -11.40
N LEU A 186 -6.79 13.27 -11.33
CA LEU A 186 -6.15 12.84 -10.09
C LEU A 186 -4.96 13.74 -9.77
N TYR A 187 -4.92 14.26 -8.55
CA TYR A 187 -3.76 14.96 -8.04
C TYR A 187 -2.59 13.97 -7.84
N ALA A 188 -1.36 14.47 -8.00
CA ALA A 188 -0.11 13.73 -7.85
C ALA A 188 1.02 14.68 -7.47
N ASN A 189 1.95 14.22 -6.64
CA ASN A 189 3.14 14.99 -6.29
C ASN A 189 4.21 14.87 -7.40
N LYS A 190 5.12 15.85 -7.48
CA LYS A 190 6.22 15.89 -8.47
C LYS A 190 7.14 14.69 -8.36
N SER A 191 7.56 14.35 -7.15
CA SER A 191 8.51 13.28 -6.89
C SER A 191 8.12 12.43 -5.68
N LEU A 192 8.69 11.22 -5.58
CA LEU A 192 8.52 10.34 -4.43
C LEU A 192 8.94 11.01 -3.10
N GLN A 193 9.89 11.95 -3.14
CA GLN A 193 10.39 12.66 -1.97
C GLN A 193 9.38 13.69 -1.44
N ASP A 194 8.45 14.13 -2.29
CA ASP A 194 7.40 15.08 -1.93
C ASP A 194 6.19 14.41 -1.26
N ALA A 195 6.19 13.08 -1.11
CA ALA A 195 5.12 12.35 -0.44
C ALA A 195 5.04 12.74 1.05
N ARG A 196 3.86 13.17 1.50
CA ARG A 196 3.62 13.65 2.87
C ARG A 196 2.65 12.75 3.62
N VAL A 197 2.75 12.76 4.94
CA VAL A 197 1.77 12.10 5.82
C VAL A 197 0.36 12.68 5.62
N ALA A 198 0.26 13.98 5.30
CA ALA A 198 -1.02 14.62 5.01
C ALA A 198 -1.76 13.96 3.83
N ASP A 199 -1.04 13.40 2.86
CA ASP A 199 -1.62 12.74 1.68
C ASP A 199 -2.49 11.52 2.07
N LEU A 200 -2.24 10.91 3.25
CA LEU A 200 -3.06 9.83 3.80
C LEU A 200 -4.50 10.27 4.11
N PHE A 201 -4.70 11.56 4.35
CA PHE A 201 -5.96 12.12 4.81
C PHE A 201 -6.57 13.11 3.82
N GLN A 202 -5.88 13.45 2.74
CA GLN A 202 -6.38 14.38 1.72
C GLN A 202 -7.19 13.68 0.63
N GLY A 203 -8.01 14.43 -0.11
CA GLY A 203 -8.70 13.95 -1.30
C GLY A 203 -7.75 13.43 -2.40
N ASP A 204 -8.27 12.62 -3.32
CA ASP A 204 -7.45 12.02 -4.40
C ASP A 204 -7.43 12.84 -5.70
N GLU A 205 -8.32 13.80 -5.85
CA GLU A 205 -8.55 14.54 -7.08
C GLU A 205 -8.13 16.00 -6.94
N VAL A 206 -7.82 16.65 -8.07
CA VAL A 206 -7.47 18.07 -8.06
C VAL A 206 -8.54 18.89 -7.36
N GLY A 207 -9.82 18.60 -7.57
CA GLY A 207 -10.91 19.36 -6.94
C GLY A 207 -11.13 19.13 -5.44
N ASN A 208 -10.53 18.10 -4.83
CA ASN A 208 -10.72 17.82 -3.39
C ASN A 208 -9.43 17.58 -2.58
N THR A 209 -8.26 17.54 -3.22
CA THR A 209 -6.96 17.26 -2.56
C THR A 209 -6.57 18.28 -1.51
N ALA A 210 -7.09 19.51 -1.59
CA ALA A 210 -6.86 20.55 -0.57
C ALA A 210 -7.66 20.33 0.72
N TYR A 211 -8.57 19.36 0.74
CA TYR A 211 -9.46 19.08 1.87
C TYR A 211 -9.16 17.73 2.50
N VAL A 212 -9.54 17.62 3.78
CA VAL A 212 -9.52 16.36 4.51
C VAL A 212 -10.66 15.47 4.03
N ASP A 213 -10.32 14.25 3.63
CA ASP A 213 -11.25 13.18 3.29
C ASP A 213 -11.67 12.44 4.56
N LEU A 214 -12.92 12.66 4.98
CA LEU A 214 -13.48 12.05 6.17
C LEU A 214 -13.51 10.52 6.09
N ALA A 215 -13.71 9.94 4.91
CA ALA A 215 -13.73 8.49 4.73
C ALA A 215 -12.33 7.89 4.97
N LYS A 216 -11.27 8.57 4.52
CA LYS A 216 -9.87 8.20 4.85
C LYS A 216 -9.60 8.29 6.35
N VAL A 217 -10.05 9.36 7.01
CA VAL A 217 -9.88 9.53 8.47
C VAL A 217 -10.57 8.42 9.24
N GLN A 218 -11.84 8.13 8.94
CA GLN A 218 -12.61 7.06 9.57
C GLN A 218 -11.93 5.70 9.37
N MET A 219 -11.53 5.40 8.14
CA MET A 219 -10.85 4.15 7.78
C MET A 219 -9.50 4.01 8.51
N PHE A 220 -8.74 5.10 8.66
CA PHE A 220 -7.50 5.12 9.42
C PHE A 220 -7.73 4.76 10.90
N TYR A 221 -8.72 5.36 11.56
CA TYR A 221 -9.01 5.05 12.96
C TYR A 221 -9.45 3.60 13.17
N PHE A 222 -10.33 3.06 12.31
CA PHE A 222 -10.69 1.65 12.41
C PHE A 222 -9.48 0.74 12.22
N THR A 223 -8.60 1.06 11.27
CA THR A 223 -7.36 0.31 11.05
C THR A 223 -6.44 0.38 12.27
N LEU A 224 -6.27 1.56 12.84
CA LEU A 224 -5.40 1.77 13.99
C LEU A 224 -5.90 0.99 15.21
N ILE A 225 -7.20 1.07 15.50
CA ILE A 225 -7.84 0.31 16.57
C ILE A 225 -7.67 -1.19 16.32
N ALA A 226 -7.88 -1.65 15.08
CA ALA A 226 -7.69 -3.05 14.70
C ALA A 226 -6.26 -3.50 14.98
N GLY A 227 -5.29 -2.79 14.43
CA GLY A 227 -3.89 -3.16 14.45
C GLY A 227 -3.31 -3.15 15.86
N VAL A 228 -3.61 -2.13 16.66
CA VAL A 228 -3.12 -2.03 18.04
C VAL A 228 -3.74 -3.13 18.91
N SER A 229 -5.06 -3.30 18.86
CA SER A 229 -5.74 -4.33 19.66
C SER A 229 -5.24 -5.72 19.28
N TYR A 230 -5.12 -5.99 17.98
CA TYR A 230 -4.64 -7.26 17.46
C TYR A 230 -3.18 -7.53 17.82
N PHE A 231 -2.31 -6.52 17.73
CA PHE A 231 -0.92 -6.63 18.17
C PHE A 231 -0.83 -7.04 19.64
N VAL A 232 -1.59 -6.37 20.51
CA VAL A 232 -1.62 -6.70 21.95
C VAL A 232 -2.13 -8.12 22.18
N ASP A 233 -3.21 -8.52 21.50
CA ASP A 233 -3.76 -9.87 21.64
C ASP A 233 -2.76 -10.96 21.22
N VAL A 234 -2.04 -10.75 20.10
CA VAL A 234 -0.99 -11.70 19.64
C VAL A 234 0.17 -11.72 20.64
N ALA A 235 0.62 -10.56 21.11
CA ALA A 235 1.69 -10.47 22.11
C ALA A 235 1.32 -11.24 23.38
N MET A 236 0.10 -11.03 23.89
CA MET A 236 -0.40 -11.73 25.08
C MET A 236 -0.58 -13.23 24.85
N ALA A 237 -1.04 -13.66 23.66
CA ALA A 237 -1.14 -15.07 23.31
C ALA A 237 0.24 -15.76 23.30
N VAL A 238 1.24 -15.12 22.67
CA VAL A 238 2.62 -15.62 22.65
C VAL A 238 3.22 -15.67 24.05
N MET A 239 3.04 -14.62 24.87
CA MET A 239 3.46 -14.58 26.27
C MET A 239 2.85 -15.70 27.11
N ALA A 240 1.58 -16.02 26.86
CA ALA A 240 0.86 -17.11 27.52
C ALA A 240 1.17 -18.51 26.95
N GLY A 241 2.06 -18.62 25.94
CA GLY A 241 2.38 -19.89 25.28
C GLY A 241 1.26 -20.44 24.39
N LYS A 242 0.21 -19.66 24.11
CA LYS A 242 -0.91 -20.03 23.24
C LYS A 242 -0.52 -19.83 21.78
N THR A 243 0.13 -20.83 21.19
CA THR A 243 0.72 -20.73 19.85
C THR A 243 0.00 -21.55 18.78
N GLY A 244 -1.07 -22.27 19.13
CA GLY A 244 -1.82 -23.11 18.19
C GLY A 244 -2.75 -22.36 17.24
N SER A 245 -3.07 -21.09 17.54
CA SER A 245 -3.95 -20.27 16.71
C SER A 245 -3.63 -18.79 16.89
N LEU A 246 -3.75 -18.03 15.81
CA LEU A 246 -3.80 -16.58 15.91
C LEU A 246 -5.11 -16.14 16.61
N PRO A 247 -5.11 -15.03 17.36
CA PRO A 247 -6.34 -14.52 17.98
C PRO A 247 -7.40 -14.18 16.92
N PRO A 248 -8.69 -14.46 17.18
CA PRO A 248 -9.76 -14.04 16.28
C PRO A 248 -10.04 -12.53 16.44
N LEU A 249 -10.50 -11.90 15.37
CA LEU A 249 -11.10 -10.57 15.45
C LEU A 249 -12.60 -10.70 15.77
N SER A 250 -13.19 -9.69 16.42
CA SER A 250 -14.63 -9.65 16.62
C SER A 250 -15.39 -9.57 15.30
N GLN A 251 -16.43 -10.37 15.12
CA GLN A 251 -17.28 -10.34 13.92
C GLN A 251 -17.91 -8.94 13.69
N GLY A 252 -18.40 -8.31 14.77
CA GLY A 252 -18.94 -6.95 14.68
C GLY A 252 -17.89 -5.93 14.24
N PHE A 253 -16.63 -6.13 14.66
CA PHE A 253 -15.53 -5.28 14.24
C PHE A 253 -15.14 -5.51 12.77
N VAL A 254 -15.11 -6.76 12.30
CA VAL A 254 -14.91 -7.07 10.87
C VAL A 254 -16.03 -6.48 10.01
N ALA A 255 -17.28 -6.51 10.49
CA ALA A 255 -18.41 -5.88 9.80
C ALA A 255 -18.24 -4.35 9.71
N LEU A 256 -17.80 -3.69 10.79
CA LEU A 256 -17.49 -2.25 10.77
C LEU A 256 -16.36 -1.92 9.80
N LEU A 257 -15.30 -2.74 9.76
CA LEU A 257 -14.24 -2.61 8.77
C LEU A 257 -14.81 -2.73 7.34
N ALA A 258 -15.61 -3.76 7.06
CA ALA A 258 -16.22 -3.95 5.75
C ALA A 258 -17.05 -2.74 5.30
N ILE A 259 -17.89 -2.19 6.18
CA ILE A 259 -18.69 -1.00 5.92
C ILE A 259 -17.79 0.22 5.66
N SER A 260 -16.77 0.43 6.50
CA SER A 260 -15.84 1.55 6.35
C SER A 260 -15.06 1.48 5.03
N HIS A 261 -14.63 0.28 4.61
CA HIS A 261 -13.95 0.07 3.34
C HIS A 261 -14.89 0.28 2.15
N GLY A 262 -16.14 -0.18 2.24
CA GLY A 262 -17.16 0.09 1.21
C GLY A 262 -17.39 1.58 1.04
N GLY A 263 -17.60 2.32 2.13
CA GLY A 263 -17.74 3.78 2.11
C GLY A 263 -16.53 4.50 1.51
N TYR A 264 -15.32 4.06 1.88
CA TYR A 264 -14.07 4.57 1.32
C TYR A 264 -13.96 4.38 -0.20
N LEU A 265 -14.26 3.18 -0.70
CA LEU A 265 -14.18 2.90 -2.15
C LEU A 265 -15.28 3.62 -2.94
N LEU A 266 -16.48 3.74 -2.38
CA LEU A 266 -17.57 4.52 -2.97
C LEU A 266 -17.21 6.01 -3.04
N GLY A 267 -16.62 6.56 -1.97
CA GLY A 267 -16.11 7.94 -1.95
C GLY A 267 -15.08 8.16 -3.06
N LYS A 268 -14.20 7.20 -3.33
CA LYS A 268 -13.24 7.28 -4.44
C LYS A 268 -13.86 7.23 -5.83
N ALA A 269 -15.05 6.65 -5.99
CA ALA A 269 -15.70 6.53 -7.28
C ALA A 269 -16.36 7.84 -7.75
N GLY A 270 -16.86 8.66 -6.81
CA GLY A 270 -17.49 9.96 -7.11
C GLY A 270 -16.52 10.93 -7.80
N ASP A 271 -17.01 11.74 -8.75
CA ASP A 271 -16.22 12.77 -9.44
C ASP A 271 -16.17 14.06 -8.60
N HIS A 272 -14.97 14.48 -8.23
CA HIS A 272 -14.75 15.69 -7.43
C HIS A 272 -14.09 16.81 -8.23
N SER A 273 -13.82 16.59 -9.51
CA SER A 273 -13.12 17.55 -10.38
C SER A 273 -14.01 18.14 -11.47
N ASN A 274 -15.32 17.92 -11.39
CA ASN A 274 -16.32 18.35 -12.38
C ASN A 274 -15.85 18.04 -13.82
N SER A 275 -15.45 16.78 -14.01
CA SER A 275 -14.59 16.38 -15.10
C SER A 275 -15.33 16.19 -16.43
N LYS A 276 -14.67 16.54 -17.54
CA LYS A 276 -15.16 16.26 -18.89
C LYS A 276 -14.35 15.11 -19.52
N PRO A 277 -14.93 14.36 -20.47
CA PRO A 277 -14.15 13.44 -21.30
C PRO A 277 -13.03 14.23 -22.01
N ALA A 278 -11.81 13.69 -22.04
CA ALA A 278 -10.76 14.27 -22.88
C ALA A 278 -11.21 14.20 -24.36
N ALA A 279 -11.02 15.31 -25.07
CA ALA A 279 -11.32 15.43 -26.50
C ALA A 279 -10.33 14.62 -27.35
#